data_AF-A0A2I2F0Q1-F1
#
_entry.id   AF-A0A2I2F0Q1-F1
#
_cell.length_a   1.000
_cell.length_b   1.000
_cell.length_c   1.000
_cell.angle_alpha   90.00
_cell.angle_beta   90.00
_cell.angle_gamma   90.00
#
_symmetry.space_group_name_H-M   'P 1'
#
loop_
_entity.id
_entity.type
_entity.pdbx_description
1 polymer ?
#
loop_
_entity_poly.entity_id
_entity_poly.type
_entity_poly.pdbx_seq_one_letter_code
_entity_poly.pdbx_strand_id
1 'polypeptide(L)'
;MIVGPTLGTGLFIGSGPALAAGGPLSLLISYIFISVLVYCLTTAIAEVAAHMPADDGTAVTHTYQYGWSHLGFALGYLRWYSFALMVPFEITNAMVNIGLWDPGAQVALRVAIVCLVISGFNLLPERLFKRSEVMFTGLKLFTTVGLVILSLVLASFPGSPAGGFHYWRNPGAMHEYTTGDSLGRFLGLVQCLVYSTVSFIFTPELIVQRAEQEVSESKYNILRSSTTTSMIHSLLYTLSVVAIGVMSPYDEPRLTNNGLGAGSSPYIIGVGRIGTPALSMIATGLIFLSSVASGRSFLYLSSRTLCSLAEAGHAPTVFKARATWGVPHVSIAASAAFSSLAFLSAGEPSSLVYNWLMFFITTSGYISWMSWCIVYLLFRRTTKAQGFTSVHQSWIQPYGTYFGIVVCLLLSLANTLTIAAPCPLPTTESIPAYMGLAVFVLLYSGHFLNATVTTWRDFRRKGNAVDIEKRTDATERSGTRP
;
A
#
# COMPACT_ATOMS: atom_id res chain seq x y z
N MET A 1 2.08 16.78 -9.30
CA MET A 1 1.53 17.04 -7.95
C MET A 1 1.69 15.78 -7.13
N ILE A 2 2.56 15.85 -6.13
CA ILE A 2 3.35 14.71 -5.65
C ILE A 2 2.56 13.76 -4.71
N VAL A 3 1.29 14.08 -4.42
CA VAL A 3 0.48 13.39 -3.38
C VAL A 3 -0.69 12.55 -3.92
N GLY A 4 -0.83 12.41 -5.25
CA GLY A 4 -2.04 11.89 -5.90
C GLY A 4 -2.51 10.49 -5.47
N PRO A 5 -1.66 9.45 -5.54
CA PRO A 5 -2.05 8.10 -5.13
C PRO A 5 -1.96 7.87 -3.62
N THR A 6 -1.13 8.65 -2.93
CA THR A 6 -0.78 8.40 -1.52
C THR A 6 -1.79 9.00 -0.55
N LEU A 7 -2.53 10.05 -0.95
CA LEU A 7 -3.72 10.51 -0.23
C LEU A 7 -4.93 9.70 -0.69
N GLY A 8 -5.57 9.02 0.26
CA GLY A 8 -6.63 8.07 -0.07
C GLY A 8 -7.57 7.75 1.08
N THR A 9 -8.42 6.76 0.81
CA THR A 9 -9.55 6.37 1.64
C THR A 9 -9.16 5.66 2.93
N GLY A 10 -7.92 5.15 3.03
CA GLY A 10 -7.35 4.69 4.29
C GLY A 10 -7.47 5.76 5.38
N LEU A 11 -7.30 7.04 5.03
CA LEU A 11 -7.45 8.15 5.96
C LEU A 11 -8.91 8.45 6.30
N PHE A 12 -9.82 8.35 5.33
CA PHE A 12 -11.23 8.74 5.53
C PHE A 12 -12.06 7.65 6.19
N ILE A 13 -11.85 6.39 5.84
CA ILE A 13 -12.66 5.25 6.29
C ILE A 13 -11.83 4.31 7.16
N GLY A 14 -10.58 4.04 6.77
CA GLY A 14 -9.68 3.19 7.55
C GLY A 14 -9.30 3.78 8.91
N SER A 15 -9.42 5.10 9.09
CA SER A 15 -9.26 5.75 10.40
C SER A 15 -10.40 5.48 11.37
N GLY A 16 -11.58 5.03 10.91
CA GLY A 16 -12.73 4.73 11.76
C GLY A 16 -12.45 3.59 12.75
N PRO A 17 -12.04 2.40 12.27
CA PRO A 17 -11.61 1.30 13.14
C PRO A 17 -10.43 1.67 14.04
N ALA A 18 -9.47 2.45 13.54
CA ALA A 18 -8.34 2.92 14.35
C ALA A 18 -8.80 3.84 15.49
N LEU A 19 -9.70 4.79 15.20
CA LEU A 19 -10.30 5.67 16.19
C LEU A 19 -11.07 4.87 17.23
N ALA A 20 -11.91 3.93 16.80
CA ALA A 20 -12.70 3.08 17.69
C ALA A 20 -11.84 2.18 18.58
N ALA A 21 -10.69 1.70 18.08
CA ALA A 21 -9.78 0.86 18.85
C ALA A 21 -9.05 1.64 19.95
N GLY A 22 -8.49 2.81 19.62
CA GLY A 22 -7.54 3.50 20.50
C GLY A 22 -7.99 4.83 21.10
N GLY A 23 -9.02 5.48 20.55
CA GLY A 23 -9.38 6.86 20.88
C GLY A 23 -8.54 7.93 20.16
N PRO A 24 -8.92 9.20 20.25
CA PRO A 24 -8.36 10.27 19.43
C PRO A 24 -6.87 10.57 19.72
N LEU A 25 -6.41 10.45 20.97
CA LEU A 25 -5.00 10.63 21.31
C LEU A 25 -4.14 9.48 20.76
N SER A 26 -4.59 8.24 20.92
CA SER A 26 -3.90 7.07 20.38
C SER A 26 -3.81 7.13 18.85
N LEU A 27 -4.88 7.60 18.20
CA LEU A 27 -4.91 7.84 16.75
C LEU A 27 -3.86 8.87 16.33
N LEU A 28 -3.77 10.00 17.03
CA LEU A 28 -2.77 11.03 16.76
C LEU A 28 -1.35 10.50 16.93
N ILE A 29 -1.06 9.81 18.04
CA ILE A 29 0.25 9.20 18.30
C ILE A 29 0.58 8.17 17.20
N SER A 30 -0.39 7.35 16.80
CA SER A 30 -0.21 6.31 15.79
C SER A 30 0.18 6.91 14.44
N TYR A 31 -0.54 7.93 13.98
CA TYR A 31 -0.27 8.57 12.69
C TYR A 31 1.05 9.34 12.69
N ILE A 32 1.43 9.99 13.79
CA ILE A 32 2.75 10.64 13.93
C ILE A 32 3.86 9.58 13.88
N PHE A 33 3.71 8.50 14.64
CA PHE A 33 4.70 7.42 14.71
C PHE A 33 4.92 6.75 13.35
N ILE A 34 3.83 6.40 12.65
CA ILE A 34 3.91 5.78 11.31
C ILE A 34 4.43 6.80 10.27
N SER A 35 4.11 8.09 10.41
CA SER A 35 4.68 9.13 9.56
C SER A 35 6.21 9.22 9.69
N VAL A 36 6.74 9.09 10.90
CA VAL A 36 8.20 9.02 11.14
C VAL A 36 8.79 7.76 10.50
N LEU A 37 8.13 6.61 10.65
CA LEU A 37 8.53 5.36 9.99
C LEU A 37 8.58 5.53 8.46
N VAL A 38 7.52 6.07 7.85
CA VAL A 38 7.45 6.34 6.41
C VAL A 38 8.53 7.29 5.96
N TYR A 39 8.86 8.32 6.75
CA TYR A 39 9.96 9.24 6.43
C TYR A 39 11.33 8.51 6.42
N CYS A 40 11.59 7.66 7.42
CA CYS A 40 12.79 6.82 7.46
C CYS A 40 12.89 5.87 6.24
N LEU A 41 11.77 5.23 5.86
CA LEU A 41 11.73 4.35 4.69
C LEU A 41 11.90 5.13 3.38
N THR A 42 11.24 6.28 3.25
CA THR A 42 11.30 7.13 2.05
C THR A 42 12.73 7.62 1.81
N THR A 43 13.43 8.05 2.86
CA THR A 43 14.84 8.47 2.71
C THR A 43 15.76 7.34 2.27
N ALA A 44 15.57 6.12 2.80
CA ALA A 44 16.35 4.95 2.38
C ALA A 44 16.13 4.63 0.89
N ILE A 45 14.87 4.54 0.45
CA ILE A 45 14.52 4.25 -0.95
C ILE A 45 15.01 5.37 -1.87
N ALA A 46 14.87 6.64 -1.45
CA ALA A 46 15.29 7.80 -2.23
C ALA A 46 16.82 7.87 -2.42
N GLU A 47 17.63 7.43 -1.44
CA GLU A 47 19.08 7.32 -1.62
C GLU A 47 19.46 6.27 -2.67
N VAL A 48 18.76 5.13 -2.69
CA VAL A 48 18.97 4.08 -3.71
C VAL A 48 18.59 4.60 -5.09
N ALA A 49 17.43 5.26 -5.20
CA ALA A 49 16.94 5.86 -6.44
C ALA A 49 17.85 6.99 -6.96
N ALA A 50 18.37 7.83 -6.06
CA ALA A 50 19.25 8.93 -6.42
C ALA A 50 20.60 8.47 -6.98
N HIS A 51 21.04 7.24 -6.68
CA HIS A 51 22.30 6.71 -7.18
C HIS A 51 22.25 6.37 -8.68
N MET A 52 21.18 5.74 -9.14
CA MET A 52 20.99 5.36 -10.55
C MET A 52 19.52 5.48 -10.93
N PRO A 53 18.99 6.68 -11.20
CA PRO A 53 17.58 6.83 -11.56
C PRO A 53 17.21 5.92 -12.73
N ALA A 54 16.19 5.09 -12.56
CA ALA A 54 15.72 4.16 -13.59
C ALA A 54 14.42 4.69 -14.22
N ASP A 55 14.36 4.72 -15.55
CA ASP A 55 13.18 5.21 -16.30
C ASP A 55 11.92 4.36 -16.01
N ASP A 56 12.09 3.07 -15.71
CA ASP A 56 11.02 2.13 -15.36
C ASP A 56 10.71 2.08 -13.83
N GLY A 57 11.45 2.85 -13.02
CA GLY A 57 11.29 2.98 -11.58
C GLY A 57 12.23 2.12 -10.72
N THR A 58 12.57 2.61 -9.52
CA THR A 58 13.61 2.03 -8.65
C THR A 58 13.35 0.56 -8.27
N ALA A 59 12.07 0.19 -8.10
CA ALA A 59 11.69 -1.02 -7.37
C ALA A 59 12.12 -2.33 -8.02
N VAL A 60 12.01 -2.43 -9.34
CA VAL A 60 12.44 -3.64 -10.07
C VAL A 60 13.94 -3.55 -10.30
N THR A 61 14.41 -2.51 -10.97
CA THR A 61 15.79 -2.38 -11.43
C THR A 61 16.82 -2.48 -10.31
N HIS A 62 16.63 -1.76 -9.20
CA HIS A 62 17.64 -1.70 -8.13
C HIS A 62 17.61 -2.93 -7.22
N THR A 63 16.44 -3.54 -7.03
CA THR A 63 16.36 -4.78 -6.27
C THR A 63 17.10 -5.91 -6.97
N TYR A 64 17.06 -5.98 -8.30
CA TYR A 64 17.85 -6.94 -9.06
C TYR A 64 19.35 -6.60 -9.11
N GLN A 65 19.72 -5.32 -9.03
CA GLN A 65 21.13 -4.88 -9.05
C GLN A 65 21.84 -5.07 -7.70
N TYR A 66 21.20 -4.66 -6.59
CA TYR A 66 21.81 -4.68 -5.25
C TYR A 66 21.34 -5.86 -4.40
N GLY A 67 20.14 -6.37 -4.66
CA GLY A 67 19.58 -7.52 -3.97
C GLY A 67 19.91 -8.85 -4.63
N TRP A 68 19.27 -9.91 -4.14
CA TRP A 68 19.28 -11.20 -4.81
C TRP A 68 18.23 -11.22 -5.92
N SER A 69 18.53 -11.89 -7.04
CA SER A 69 17.58 -12.02 -8.16
C SER A 69 16.22 -12.61 -7.74
N HIS A 70 16.21 -13.53 -6.76
CA HIS A 70 14.97 -14.08 -6.20
C HIS A 70 14.20 -13.09 -5.34
N LEU A 71 14.91 -12.21 -4.62
CA LEU A 71 14.28 -11.12 -3.86
C LEU A 71 13.67 -10.09 -4.81
N GLY A 72 14.37 -9.74 -5.90
CA GLY A 72 13.84 -8.88 -6.97
C GLY A 72 12.59 -9.43 -7.62
N PHE A 73 12.59 -10.72 -7.93
CA PHE A 73 11.43 -11.40 -8.50
C PHE A 73 10.23 -11.38 -7.54
N ALA A 74 10.44 -11.83 -6.30
CA ALA A 74 9.39 -11.89 -5.30
C ALA A 74 8.82 -10.51 -4.98
N LEU A 75 9.68 -9.47 -4.85
CA LEU A 75 9.24 -8.10 -4.62
C LEU A 75 8.48 -7.51 -5.80
N GLY A 76 8.90 -7.80 -7.03
CA GLY A 76 8.21 -7.36 -8.24
C GLY A 76 6.77 -7.87 -8.28
N TYR A 77 6.59 -9.18 -8.06
CA TYR A 77 5.26 -9.78 -8.02
C TYR A 77 4.45 -9.32 -6.79
N LEU A 78 5.07 -9.22 -5.61
CA LEU A 78 4.48 -8.63 -4.40
C LEU A 78 3.86 -7.27 -4.72
N ARG A 79 4.63 -6.39 -5.35
CA ARG A 79 4.15 -5.06 -5.76
C ARG A 79 2.99 -5.15 -6.75
N TRP A 80 3.09 -6.00 -7.77
CA TRP A 80 2.03 -6.17 -8.77
C TRP A 80 0.70 -6.60 -8.15
N TYR A 81 0.68 -7.73 -7.42
CA TYR A 81 -0.56 -8.25 -6.86
C TYR A 81 -1.07 -7.41 -5.69
N SER A 82 -0.19 -6.75 -4.93
CA SER A 82 -0.62 -5.86 -3.85
C SER A 82 -1.39 -4.67 -4.42
N PHE A 83 -0.89 -4.02 -5.46
CA PHE A 83 -1.64 -2.96 -6.14
C PHE A 83 -2.89 -3.49 -6.84
N ALA A 84 -2.87 -4.71 -7.38
CA ALA A 84 -4.06 -5.33 -7.95
C ALA A 84 -5.15 -5.53 -6.88
N LEU A 85 -4.77 -5.94 -5.67
CA LEU A 85 -5.66 -6.15 -4.53
C LEU A 85 -6.10 -4.85 -3.84
N MET A 86 -5.35 -3.76 -3.99
CA MET A 86 -5.83 -2.45 -3.57
C MET A 86 -7.04 -1.99 -4.41
N VAL A 87 -7.23 -2.50 -5.63
CA VAL A 87 -8.40 -2.18 -6.46
C VAL A 87 -9.71 -2.67 -5.85
N PRO A 88 -9.92 -3.98 -5.58
CA PRO A 88 -11.12 -4.45 -4.90
C PRO A 88 -11.25 -3.88 -3.48
N PHE A 89 -10.13 -3.57 -2.80
CA PHE A 89 -10.17 -2.91 -1.49
C PHE A 89 -10.83 -1.53 -1.59
N GLU A 90 -10.40 -0.69 -2.53
CA GLU A 90 -10.98 0.65 -2.75
C GLU A 90 -12.44 0.58 -3.21
N ILE A 91 -12.80 -0.41 -4.03
CA ILE A 91 -14.20 -0.63 -4.45
C ILE A 91 -15.08 -1.00 -3.24
N THR A 92 -14.62 -1.95 -2.44
CA THR A 92 -15.32 -2.38 -1.21
C THR A 92 -15.45 -1.21 -0.24
N ASN A 93 -14.38 -0.41 -0.11
CA ASN A 93 -14.40 0.79 0.71
C ASN A 93 -15.43 1.82 0.23
N ALA A 94 -15.57 1.98 -1.09
CA ALA A 94 -16.59 2.83 -1.67
C ALA A 94 -18.02 2.33 -1.34
N MET A 95 -18.24 1.01 -1.27
CA MET A 95 -19.53 0.43 -0.86
C MET A 95 -19.82 0.67 0.63
N VAL A 96 -18.83 0.44 1.49
CA VAL A 96 -18.91 0.72 2.93
C VAL A 96 -19.23 2.20 3.17
N ASN A 97 -18.61 3.11 2.43
CA ASN A 97 -18.80 4.56 2.54
C ASN A 97 -20.23 5.02 2.26
N ILE A 98 -20.89 4.42 1.27
CA ILE A 98 -22.26 4.76 0.88
C ILE A 98 -23.31 3.97 1.68
N GLY A 99 -22.90 3.29 2.76
CA GLY A 99 -23.78 2.55 3.66
C GLY A 99 -24.28 1.22 3.11
N LEU A 100 -23.63 0.66 2.08
CA LEU A 100 -23.96 -0.66 1.56
C LEU A 100 -23.19 -1.75 2.31
N TRP A 101 -23.58 -1.99 3.56
CA TRP A 101 -22.95 -3.01 4.40
C TRP A 101 -23.55 -4.40 4.19
N ASP A 102 -24.85 -4.49 3.99
CA ASP A 102 -25.56 -5.77 3.83
C ASP A 102 -25.40 -6.31 2.40
N PRO A 103 -25.16 -7.62 2.26
CA PRO A 103 -25.01 -8.26 0.95
C PRO A 103 -26.32 -8.20 0.15
N GLY A 104 -26.20 -8.12 -1.16
CA GLY A 104 -27.35 -8.18 -2.05
C GLY A 104 -27.08 -7.67 -3.47
N ALA A 105 -28.13 -7.76 -4.31
CA ALA A 105 -28.05 -7.39 -5.73
C ALA A 105 -27.67 -5.91 -5.94
N GLN A 106 -28.06 -5.02 -5.02
CA GLN A 106 -27.68 -3.60 -5.09
C GLN A 106 -26.17 -3.41 -4.94
N VAL A 107 -25.52 -4.16 -4.03
CA VAL A 107 -24.06 -4.12 -3.87
C VAL A 107 -23.39 -4.64 -5.13
N ALA A 108 -23.81 -5.80 -5.65
CA ALA A 108 -23.27 -6.38 -6.87
C ALA A 108 -23.33 -5.41 -8.06
N LEU A 109 -24.47 -4.73 -8.24
CA LEU A 109 -24.66 -3.75 -9.33
C LEU A 109 -23.70 -2.56 -9.16
N ARG A 110 -23.59 -1.99 -7.96
CA ARG A 110 -22.72 -0.83 -7.72
C ARG A 110 -21.24 -1.20 -7.84
N VAL A 111 -20.84 -2.38 -7.35
CA VAL A 111 -19.50 -2.94 -7.55
C VAL A 111 -19.20 -3.08 -9.04
N ALA A 112 -20.12 -3.65 -9.83
CA ALA A 112 -19.95 -3.79 -11.28
C ALA A 112 -19.74 -2.44 -11.97
N ILE A 113 -20.55 -1.44 -11.63
CA ILE A 113 -20.42 -0.08 -12.18
C ILE A 113 -19.04 0.50 -11.86
N VAL A 114 -18.60 0.42 -10.60
CA VAL A 114 -17.29 0.96 -10.19
C VAL A 114 -16.14 0.20 -10.86
N CYS A 115 -16.21 -1.13 -10.96
CA CYS A 115 -15.24 -1.95 -11.69
C CYS A 115 -15.11 -1.52 -13.15
N LEU A 116 -16.24 -1.30 -13.84
CA LEU A 116 -16.28 -0.85 -15.23
C LEU A 116 -15.69 0.54 -15.40
N VAL A 117 -16.03 1.47 -14.50
CA VAL A 117 -15.46 2.83 -14.50
C VAL A 117 -13.94 2.77 -14.33
N ILE A 118 -13.45 2.07 -13.31
CA ILE A 118 -12.01 1.95 -13.02
C ILE A 118 -11.24 1.34 -14.20
N SER A 119 -11.79 0.26 -14.77
CA SER A 119 -11.18 -0.45 -15.90
C SER A 119 -11.21 0.38 -17.18
N GLY A 120 -12.35 1.02 -17.49
CA GLY A 120 -12.53 1.85 -18.68
C GLY A 120 -11.57 3.04 -18.70
N PHE A 121 -11.38 3.69 -17.55
CA PHE A 121 -10.39 4.75 -17.43
C PHE A 121 -8.94 4.29 -17.66
N ASN A 122 -8.61 3.07 -17.27
CA ASN A 122 -7.26 2.51 -17.44
C ASN A 122 -6.93 2.12 -18.88
N LEU A 123 -7.95 1.95 -19.71
CA LEU A 123 -7.83 1.71 -21.16
C LEU A 123 -7.66 3.01 -21.96
N LEU A 124 -7.84 4.19 -21.34
CA LEU A 124 -7.61 5.47 -22.01
C LEU A 124 -6.14 5.66 -22.39
N PRO A 125 -5.85 6.43 -23.46
CA PRO A 125 -4.49 6.84 -23.79
C PRO A 125 -3.82 7.55 -22.59
N GLU A 126 -2.52 7.32 -22.42
CA GLU A 126 -1.77 7.77 -21.25
C GLU A 126 -1.88 9.27 -20.99
N ARG A 127 -1.93 10.09 -22.05
CA ARG A 127 -2.11 11.55 -21.95
C ARG A 127 -3.44 11.91 -21.28
N LEU A 128 -4.53 11.24 -21.65
CA LEU A 128 -5.85 11.47 -21.06
C LEU A 128 -5.90 10.93 -19.63
N PHE A 129 -5.30 9.76 -19.39
CA PHE A 129 -5.20 9.21 -18.04
C PHE A 129 -4.49 10.18 -17.09
N LYS A 130 -3.31 10.70 -17.48
CA LYS A 130 -2.55 11.67 -16.69
C LYS A 130 -3.34 12.95 -16.44
N ARG A 131 -4.07 13.47 -17.44
CA ARG A 131 -4.94 14.65 -17.24
C ARG A 131 -6.06 14.39 -16.23
N SER A 132 -6.74 13.24 -16.34
CA SER A 132 -7.77 12.86 -15.37
C SER A 132 -7.21 12.67 -13.96
N GLU A 133 -5.99 12.13 -13.85
CA GLU A 133 -5.30 11.92 -12.58
C GLU A 133 -5.05 13.24 -11.83
N VAL A 134 -4.66 14.29 -12.56
CA VAL A 134 -4.47 15.63 -11.98
C VAL A 134 -5.79 16.17 -11.42
N MET A 135 -6.90 16.00 -12.14
CA MET A 135 -8.22 16.45 -11.68
C MET A 135 -8.67 15.70 -10.42
N PHE A 136 -8.57 14.36 -10.42
CA PHE A 136 -8.94 13.55 -9.26
C PHE A 136 -8.04 13.80 -8.05
N THR A 137 -6.74 14.03 -8.27
CA THR A 137 -5.81 14.44 -7.20
C THR A 137 -6.22 15.78 -6.59
N GLY A 138 -6.59 16.75 -7.43
CA GLY A 138 -7.11 18.05 -6.98
C GLY A 138 -8.39 17.90 -6.15
N LEU A 139 -9.32 17.05 -6.59
CA LEU A 139 -10.54 16.73 -5.85
C LEU A 139 -10.25 16.13 -4.47
N LYS A 140 -9.33 15.18 -4.38
CA LYS A 140 -8.93 14.54 -3.11
C LYS A 140 -8.41 15.58 -2.12
N LEU A 141 -7.48 16.42 -2.58
CA LEU A 141 -6.90 17.48 -1.74
C LEU A 141 -7.93 18.51 -1.31
N PHE A 142 -8.80 18.94 -2.23
CA PHE A 142 -9.92 19.82 -1.91
C PHE A 142 -10.82 19.20 -0.83
N THR A 143 -11.11 17.90 -0.95
CA THR A 143 -11.92 17.15 0.03
C THR A 143 -11.23 17.10 1.39
N THR A 144 -9.94 16.72 1.44
CA THR A 144 -9.17 16.65 2.69
C THR A 144 -9.11 18.01 3.38
N VAL A 145 -8.70 19.06 2.64
CA VAL A 145 -8.58 20.42 3.21
C VAL A 145 -9.95 20.95 3.64
N GLY A 146 -10.99 20.75 2.83
CA GLY A 146 -12.35 21.17 3.14
C GLY A 146 -12.88 20.51 4.42
N LEU A 147 -12.67 19.20 4.59
CA LEU A 147 -13.06 18.47 5.80
C LEU A 147 -12.25 18.90 7.03
N VAL A 148 -10.95 19.19 6.87
CA VAL A 148 -10.13 19.74 7.96
C VAL A 148 -10.63 21.12 8.37
N ILE A 149 -10.85 22.04 7.44
CA ILE A 149 -11.38 23.38 7.74
C ILE A 149 -12.74 23.28 8.43
N LEU A 150 -13.65 22.46 7.89
CA LEU A 150 -14.96 22.22 8.49
C LEU A 150 -14.82 21.73 9.93
N SER A 151 -13.91 20.80 10.20
CA SER A 151 -13.71 20.27 11.55
C SER A 151 -13.23 21.34 12.54
N LEU A 152 -12.33 22.24 12.11
CA LEU A 152 -11.80 23.32 12.94
C LEU A 152 -12.88 24.35 13.24
N VAL A 153 -13.68 24.72 12.23
CA VAL A 153 -14.81 25.63 12.38
C VAL A 153 -15.80 25.08 13.42
N LEU A 154 -16.13 23.80 13.33
CA LEU A 154 -17.03 23.13 14.28
C LEU A 154 -16.42 22.97 15.69
N ALA A 155 -15.10 22.87 15.79
CA ALA A 155 -14.40 22.88 17.08
C ALA A 155 -14.50 24.23 17.78
N SER A 156 -14.51 25.32 17.01
CA SER A 156 -14.51 26.69 17.50
C SER A 156 -15.89 27.23 17.89
N PHE A 157 -16.98 26.65 17.41
CA PHE A 157 -18.33 27.13 17.71
C PHE A 157 -18.87 26.57 19.05
N PRO A 158 -19.19 27.45 20.03
CA PRO A 158 -19.84 27.04 21.27
C PRO A 158 -21.25 26.49 20.97
N GLY A 159 -21.55 25.27 21.41
CA GLY A 159 -22.83 24.60 21.15
C GLY A 159 -22.82 23.59 19.99
N SER A 160 -21.73 23.51 19.23
CA SER A 160 -21.48 22.40 18.31
C SER A 160 -21.26 21.10 19.09
N PRO A 161 -21.74 19.93 18.60
CA PRO A 161 -21.44 18.62 19.21
C PRO A 161 -19.93 18.33 19.32
N ALA A 162 -19.13 19.00 18.48
CA ALA A 162 -17.67 18.88 18.42
C ALA A 162 -16.93 20.04 19.13
N GLY A 163 -17.66 20.99 19.73
CA GLY A 163 -17.09 22.22 20.29
C GLY A 163 -16.06 21.94 21.39
N GLY A 164 -14.95 22.70 21.37
CA GLY A 164 -13.94 22.68 22.43
C GLY A 164 -13.22 21.34 22.63
N PHE A 165 -13.09 20.53 21.57
CA PHE A 165 -12.53 19.17 21.63
C PHE A 165 -13.32 18.24 22.57
N HIS A 166 -14.66 18.33 22.53
CA HIS A 166 -15.56 17.56 23.40
C HIS A 166 -15.20 16.07 23.46
N TYR A 167 -14.97 15.43 22.31
CA TYR A 167 -14.68 14.00 22.22
C TYR A 167 -13.34 13.57 22.82
N TRP A 168 -12.41 14.51 23.03
CA TRP A 168 -11.16 14.25 23.75
C TRP A 168 -11.35 14.20 25.26
N ARG A 169 -12.49 14.69 25.76
CA ARG A 169 -12.86 14.67 27.18
C ARG A 169 -13.90 13.61 27.48
N ASN A 170 -14.94 13.51 26.63
CA ASN A 170 -16.04 12.55 26.75
C ASN A 170 -16.32 11.94 25.36
N PRO A 171 -16.12 10.64 25.14
CA PRO A 171 -15.83 9.59 26.13
C PRO A 171 -14.37 9.54 26.63
N GLY A 172 -13.45 10.31 26.04
CA GLY A 172 -12.09 10.47 26.56
C GLY A 172 -11.00 10.49 25.47
N ALA A 173 -9.77 10.76 25.87
CA ALA A 173 -8.66 10.88 24.94
C ALA A 173 -8.14 9.52 24.43
N MET A 174 -8.17 8.49 25.27
CA MET A 174 -7.75 7.12 24.93
C MET A 174 -8.88 6.14 25.28
N HIS A 175 -9.07 5.15 24.43
CA HIS A 175 -9.99 4.06 24.65
C HIS A 175 -9.31 2.92 25.41
N GLU A 176 -10.02 2.33 26.35
CA GLU A 176 -9.61 1.16 27.12
C GLU A 176 -9.99 -0.11 26.37
N TYR A 177 -9.08 -0.61 25.54
CA TYR A 177 -9.33 -1.75 24.66
C TYR A 177 -9.21 -3.08 25.42
N THR A 178 -10.28 -3.87 25.45
CA THR A 178 -10.39 -5.21 26.07
C THR A 178 -10.33 -5.22 27.62
N THR A 179 -9.51 -4.38 28.24
CA THR A 179 -9.38 -4.26 29.70
C THR A 179 -9.58 -2.81 30.15
N GLY A 180 -10.23 -2.58 31.29
CA GLY A 180 -10.57 -1.24 31.81
C GLY A 180 -9.43 -0.49 32.50
N ASP A 181 -8.18 -0.82 32.20
CA ASP A 181 -6.99 -0.33 32.91
C ASP A 181 -5.98 0.32 31.96
N SER A 182 -4.85 0.79 32.51
CA SER A 182 -3.71 1.32 31.73
C SER A 182 -3.21 0.36 30.65
N LEU A 183 -3.30 -0.95 30.91
CA LEU A 183 -2.98 -2.00 29.95
C LEU A 183 -3.95 -1.97 28.75
N GLY A 184 -5.24 -1.73 28.97
CA GLY A 184 -6.21 -1.63 27.88
C GLY A 184 -5.99 -0.39 27.01
N ARG A 185 -5.56 0.73 27.60
CA ARG A 185 -5.15 1.92 26.83
C ARG A 185 -3.91 1.65 25.98
N PHE A 186 -2.95 0.89 26.50
CA PHE A 186 -1.77 0.47 25.75
C PHE A 186 -2.13 -0.50 24.60
N LEU A 187 -2.97 -1.50 24.86
CA LEU A 187 -3.46 -2.41 23.82
C LEU A 187 -4.26 -1.66 22.74
N GLY A 188 -5.08 -0.68 23.14
CA GLY A 188 -5.81 0.19 22.22
C GLY A 188 -4.88 1.01 21.34
N LEU A 189 -3.78 1.52 21.89
CA LEU A 189 -2.72 2.19 21.11
C LEU A 189 -2.05 1.23 20.12
N VAL A 190 -1.71 0.01 20.53
CA VAL A 190 -1.08 -0.99 19.64
C VAL A 190 -2.04 -1.39 18.51
N GLN A 191 -3.32 -1.64 18.82
CA GLN A 191 -4.34 -1.94 17.81
C GLN A 191 -4.53 -0.76 16.84
N CYS A 192 -4.54 0.45 17.38
CA CYS A 192 -4.65 1.68 16.59
C CYS A 192 -3.46 1.85 15.64
N LEU A 193 -2.23 1.53 16.07
CA LEU A 193 -1.02 1.51 15.21
C LEU A 193 -1.18 0.54 14.03
N VAL A 194 -1.67 -0.67 14.29
CA VAL A 194 -1.90 -1.68 13.24
C VAL A 194 -2.92 -1.18 12.21
N TYR A 195 -4.09 -0.72 12.65
CA TYR A 195 -5.11 -0.19 11.72
C TYR A 195 -4.66 1.07 10.98
N SER A 196 -3.92 1.96 11.65
CA SER A 196 -3.41 3.19 11.05
C SER A 196 -2.39 2.93 9.94
N THR A 197 -1.75 1.76 9.91
CA THR A 197 -0.73 1.43 8.90
C THR A 197 -1.34 1.39 7.48
N VAL A 198 -2.60 0.95 7.34
CA VAL A 198 -3.35 0.88 6.05
C VAL A 198 -3.23 2.17 5.25
N SER A 199 -3.28 3.30 5.96
CA SER A 199 -3.20 4.66 5.43
C SER A 199 -1.87 5.02 4.76
N PHE A 200 -0.81 4.28 5.06
CA PHE A 200 0.58 4.60 4.68
C PHE A 200 1.24 3.54 3.80
N ILE A 201 0.61 2.38 3.63
CA ILE A 201 1.17 1.27 2.87
C ILE A 201 1.50 1.66 1.43
N PHE A 202 2.68 1.23 0.99
CA PHE A 202 3.32 1.60 -0.29
C PHE A 202 3.61 3.11 -0.50
N THR A 203 3.32 3.98 0.46
CA THR A 203 3.61 5.42 0.35
C THR A 203 5.09 5.73 0.09
N PRO A 204 6.07 5.15 0.81
CA PRO A 204 7.49 5.39 0.53
C PRO A 204 7.87 5.10 -0.93
N GLU A 205 7.47 3.94 -1.46
CA GLU A 205 7.76 3.53 -2.82
C GLU A 205 7.09 4.44 -3.86
N LEU A 206 5.86 4.88 -3.59
CA LEU A 206 5.11 5.74 -4.50
C LEU A 206 5.69 7.16 -4.54
N ILE A 207 6.11 7.70 -3.39
CA ILE A 207 6.76 9.02 -3.34
C ILE A 207 8.05 9.01 -4.16
N VAL A 208 8.90 8.00 -3.97
CA VAL A 208 10.18 7.93 -4.67
C VAL A 208 9.99 7.68 -6.17
N GLN A 209 9.10 6.76 -6.55
CA GLN A 209 8.80 6.51 -7.97
C GLN A 209 8.31 7.77 -8.69
N ARG A 210 7.50 8.61 -8.03
CA ARG A 210 7.06 9.88 -8.59
C ARG A 210 8.20 10.89 -8.71
N ALA A 211 9.07 10.95 -7.71
CA ALA A 211 10.25 11.80 -7.76
C ALA A 211 11.17 11.40 -8.92
N GLU A 212 11.36 10.11 -9.21
CA GLU A 212 12.11 9.65 -10.39
C GLU A 212 11.49 10.12 -11.72
N GLN A 213 10.16 10.02 -11.84
CA GLN A 213 9.43 10.40 -13.06
C GLN A 213 9.40 11.92 -13.29
N GLU A 214 9.40 12.73 -12.23
CA GLU A 214 9.44 14.21 -12.35
C GLU A 214 10.88 14.70 -12.65
N VAL A 215 11.89 13.98 -12.18
CA VAL A 215 13.30 14.38 -12.23
C VAL A 215 14.01 13.97 -13.53
N SER A 216 13.32 13.29 -14.45
CA SER A 216 13.84 13.01 -15.81
C SER A 216 14.20 14.28 -16.60
N GLU A 217 13.71 15.46 -16.19
CA GLU A 217 14.08 16.76 -16.79
C GLU A 217 15.22 17.51 -16.05
N SER A 218 15.61 17.14 -14.82
CA SER A 218 16.76 17.72 -14.11
C SER A 218 17.21 16.85 -12.94
N LYS A 219 18.22 15.98 -13.18
CA LYS A 219 18.72 14.87 -12.31
C LYS A 219 19.11 15.20 -10.86
N TYR A 220 18.93 16.43 -10.39
CA TYR A 220 19.60 16.95 -9.19
C TYR A 220 18.75 17.02 -7.90
N ASN A 221 17.57 16.36 -7.78
CA ASN A 221 16.91 16.36 -6.46
C ASN A 221 15.87 15.28 -6.09
N ILE A 222 16.06 14.00 -6.45
CA ILE A 222 15.15 12.91 -6.02
C ILE A 222 15.00 12.86 -4.49
N LEU A 223 16.11 12.94 -3.75
CA LEU A 223 16.09 12.89 -2.29
C LEU A 223 15.29 14.04 -1.67
N ARG A 224 15.56 15.30 -2.07
CA ARG A 224 14.82 16.46 -1.54
C ARG A 224 13.36 16.46 -1.95
N SER A 225 13.05 16.08 -3.19
CA SER A 225 11.66 16.00 -3.65
C SER A 225 10.88 14.96 -2.84
N SER A 226 11.49 13.80 -2.61
CA SER A 226 10.91 12.71 -1.84
C SER A 226 10.72 13.08 -0.36
N THR A 227 11.73 13.70 0.28
CA THR A 227 11.63 14.11 1.69
C THR A 227 10.61 15.22 1.90
N THR A 228 10.58 16.22 1.02
CA THR A 228 9.60 17.31 1.07
C THR A 228 8.18 16.75 0.93
N THR A 229 7.97 15.83 -0.01
CA THR A 229 6.67 15.19 -0.21
C THR A 229 6.26 14.34 0.98
N SER A 230 7.19 13.57 1.55
CA SER A 230 6.94 12.79 2.75
C SER A 230 6.53 13.69 3.93
N MET A 231 7.20 14.84 4.12
CA MET A 231 6.83 15.80 5.16
C MET A 231 5.43 16.41 4.93
N ILE A 232 5.10 16.79 3.70
CA ILE A 232 3.76 17.30 3.35
C ILE A 232 2.69 16.25 3.61
N HIS A 233 2.94 15.00 3.20
CA HIS A 233 2.03 13.88 3.44
C HIS A 233 1.79 13.67 4.94
N SER A 234 2.87 13.61 5.75
CA SER A 234 2.78 13.48 7.20
C SER A 234 2.00 14.62 7.86
N LEU A 235 2.21 15.86 7.42
CA LEU A 235 1.48 17.02 7.92
C LEU A 235 -0.02 16.92 7.62
N LEU A 236 -0.39 16.60 6.37
CA LEU A 236 -1.80 16.47 5.97
C LEU A 236 -2.52 15.36 6.74
N TYR A 237 -1.85 14.23 6.96
CA TYR A 237 -2.39 13.09 7.71
C TYR A 237 -2.55 13.42 9.20
N THR A 238 -1.56 14.09 9.80
CA THR A 238 -1.63 14.52 11.20
C THR A 238 -2.77 15.52 11.42
N LEU A 239 -2.89 16.52 10.56
CA LEU A 239 -4.00 17.49 10.61
C LEU A 239 -5.35 16.82 10.43
N SER A 240 -5.44 15.85 9.52
CA SER A 240 -6.67 15.11 9.28
C SER A 240 -7.08 14.23 10.47
N VAL A 241 -6.12 13.64 11.19
CA VAL A 241 -6.41 12.86 12.40
C VAL A 241 -6.87 13.74 13.57
N VAL A 242 -6.26 14.92 13.73
CA VAL A 242 -6.77 15.90 14.70
C VAL A 242 -8.22 16.28 14.37
N ALA A 243 -8.50 16.54 13.09
CA ALA A 243 -9.85 16.80 12.60
C ALA A 243 -10.81 15.63 12.88
N ILE A 244 -10.40 14.38 12.62
CA ILE A 244 -11.19 13.17 12.90
C ILE A 244 -11.53 13.06 14.39
N GLY A 245 -10.55 13.27 15.28
CA GLY A 245 -10.76 13.21 16.72
C GLY A 245 -11.68 14.33 17.26
N VAL A 246 -11.86 15.40 16.50
CA VAL A 246 -12.85 16.45 16.80
C VAL A 246 -14.23 16.06 16.24
N MET A 247 -14.31 15.35 15.12
CA MET A 247 -15.56 15.05 14.42
C MET A 247 -16.38 13.91 15.01
N SER A 248 -15.74 12.87 15.52
CA SER A 248 -16.45 11.68 16.01
C SER A 248 -15.91 11.24 17.36
N PRO A 249 -16.78 10.81 18.29
CA PRO A 249 -16.32 10.07 19.45
C PRO A 249 -15.88 8.66 19.03
N TYR A 250 -14.99 8.06 19.80
CA TYR A 250 -14.46 6.74 19.50
C TYR A 250 -15.46 5.60 19.77
N ASP A 251 -16.45 5.82 20.63
CA ASP A 251 -17.45 4.83 21.06
C ASP A 251 -18.66 4.73 20.11
N GLU A 252 -18.62 5.43 18.97
CA GLU A 252 -19.70 5.43 17.98
C GLU A 252 -19.76 4.10 17.21
N PRO A 253 -20.84 3.30 17.33
CA PRO A 253 -20.92 1.96 16.73
C PRO A 253 -20.83 1.96 15.20
N ARG A 254 -21.25 3.06 14.55
CA ARG A 254 -21.16 3.21 13.09
C ARG A 254 -19.73 3.26 12.58
N LEU A 255 -18.72 3.57 13.40
CA LEU A 255 -17.31 3.55 12.99
C LEU A 255 -16.85 2.14 12.58
N THR A 256 -17.42 1.11 13.21
CA THR A 256 -17.02 -0.29 13.03
C THR A 256 -18.14 -1.19 12.51
N ASN A 257 -19.22 -0.62 12.00
CA ASN A 257 -20.44 -1.35 11.62
C ASN A 257 -20.86 -2.33 12.74
N ASN A 258 -21.01 -1.82 13.95
CA ASN A 258 -21.34 -2.60 15.16
C ASN A 258 -20.35 -3.75 15.45
N GLY A 259 -19.08 -3.56 15.13
CA GLY A 259 -18.00 -4.53 15.36
C GLY A 259 -17.71 -5.49 14.22
N LEU A 260 -18.47 -5.44 13.10
CA LEU A 260 -18.26 -6.31 11.94
C LEU A 260 -17.05 -5.92 11.07
N GLY A 261 -16.50 -4.71 11.20
CA GLY A 261 -15.33 -4.27 10.43
C GLY A 261 -15.34 -2.78 10.13
N ALA A 262 -14.88 -2.34 8.96
CA ALA A 262 -14.98 -0.92 8.63
C ALA A 262 -16.44 -0.47 8.46
N GLY A 263 -16.78 0.65 9.09
CA GLY A 263 -18.09 1.29 8.97
C GLY A 263 -18.01 2.67 8.33
N SER A 264 -18.84 3.59 8.81
CA SER A 264 -18.91 4.97 8.31
C SER A 264 -17.64 5.76 8.61
N SER A 265 -17.27 6.67 7.71
CA SER A 265 -16.19 7.63 7.94
C SER A 265 -16.47 8.50 9.18
N PRO A 266 -15.47 8.76 10.05
CA PRO A 266 -15.61 9.70 11.16
C PRO A 266 -16.09 11.09 10.74
N TYR A 267 -15.68 11.55 9.54
CA TYR A 267 -16.13 12.82 8.98
C TYR A 267 -17.63 12.82 8.65
N ILE A 268 -18.13 11.72 8.07
CA ILE A 268 -19.56 11.58 7.74
C ILE A 268 -20.39 11.55 9.02
N ILE A 269 -19.91 10.88 10.06
CA ILE A 269 -20.59 10.83 11.37
C ILE A 269 -20.65 12.23 12.00
N GLY A 270 -19.52 12.94 12.04
CA GLY A 270 -19.47 14.31 12.58
C GLY A 270 -20.40 15.26 11.82
N VAL A 271 -20.38 15.21 10.49
CA VAL A 271 -21.29 16.00 9.64
C VAL A 271 -22.76 15.65 9.88
N GLY A 272 -23.07 14.36 10.02
CA GLY A 272 -24.43 13.89 10.30
C GLY A 272 -24.99 14.43 11.62
N ARG A 273 -24.14 14.62 12.64
CA ARG A 273 -24.53 15.19 13.94
C ARG A 273 -24.87 16.68 13.89
N ILE A 274 -24.45 17.41 12.85
CA ILE A 274 -24.80 18.83 12.63
C ILE A 274 -26.24 18.97 12.11
N GLY A 275 -26.82 17.89 11.58
CA GLY A 275 -28.21 17.89 11.09
C GLY A 275 -28.43 18.56 9.73
N THR A 276 -27.38 18.71 8.89
CA THR A 276 -27.51 19.24 7.53
C THR A 276 -27.38 18.12 6.47
N PRO A 277 -28.50 17.61 5.92
CA PRO A 277 -28.47 16.47 5.00
C PRO A 277 -27.64 16.72 3.73
N ALA A 278 -27.66 17.95 3.22
CA ALA A 278 -26.89 18.34 2.03
C ALA A 278 -25.38 18.16 2.24
N LEU A 279 -24.86 18.54 3.41
CA LEU A 279 -23.43 18.43 3.71
C LEU A 279 -22.99 16.96 3.82
N SER A 280 -23.83 16.12 4.43
CA SER A 280 -23.57 14.68 4.55
C SER A 280 -23.54 14.01 3.17
N MET A 281 -24.46 14.36 2.27
CA MET A 281 -24.50 13.85 0.91
C MET A 281 -23.26 14.27 0.11
N ILE A 282 -22.85 15.54 0.21
CA ILE A 282 -21.64 16.05 -0.47
C ILE A 282 -20.39 15.34 0.07
N ALA A 283 -20.22 15.25 1.39
CA ALA A 283 -19.06 14.59 2.00
C ALA A 283 -18.97 13.11 1.59
N THR A 284 -20.11 12.40 1.64
CA THR A 284 -20.19 11.01 1.21
C THR A 284 -19.82 10.84 -0.26
N GLY A 285 -20.33 11.72 -1.14
CA GLY A 285 -20.01 11.71 -2.56
C GLY A 285 -18.54 11.99 -2.86
N LEU A 286 -17.93 12.95 -2.15
CA LEU A 286 -16.51 13.28 -2.29
C LEU A 286 -15.59 12.15 -1.84
N ILE A 287 -15.90 11.50 -0.70
CA ILE A 287 -15.14 10.34 -0.20
C ILE A 287 -15.31 9.14 -1.13
N PHE A 288 -16.52 8.91 -1.66
CA PHE A 288 -16.77 7.88 -2.66
C PHE A 288 -15.93 8.12 -3.92
N LEU A 289 -15.92 9.34 -4.44
CA LEU A 289 -15.16 9.68 -5.64
C LEU A 289 -13.64 9.61 -5.41
N SER A 290 -13.18 9.90 -4.19
CA SER A 290 -11.80 9.66 -3.74
C SER A 290 -11.43 8.17 -3.79
N SER A 291 -12.36 7.29 -3.39
CA SER A 291 -12.18 5.83 -3.44
C SER A 291 -12.02 5.33 -4.88
N VAL A 292 -12.92 5.76 -5.76
CA VAL A 292 -12.87 5.41 -7.19
C VAL A 292 -11.57 5.93 -7.82
N ALA A 293 -11.15 7.15 -7.47
CA ALA A 293 -9.90 7.72 -7.94
C ALA A 293 -8.67 6.91 -7.50
N SER A 294 -8.60 6.49 -6.23
CA SER A 294 -7.53 5.62 -5.73
C SER A 294 -7.50 4.26 -6.44
N GLY A 295 -8.64 3.58 -6.58
CA GLY A 295 -8.72 2.29 -7.27
C GLY A 295 -8.24 2.38 -8.73
N ARG A 296 -8.55 3.48 -9.42
CA ARG A 296 -8.01 3.82 -10.74
C ARG A 296 -6.48 3.90 -10.76
N SER A 297 -5.89 4.64 -9.83
CA SER A 297 -4.44 4.82 -9.71
C SER A 297 -3.74 3.50 -9.38
N PHE A 298 -4.32 2.67 -8.51
CA PHE A 298 -3.75 1.36 -8.18
C PHE A 298 -3.82 0.38 -9.35
N LEU A 299 -4.92 0.35 -10.12
CA LEU A 299 -4.98 -0.47 -11.33
C LEU A 299 -3.94 -0.01 -12.37
N TYR A 300 -3.71 1.30 -12.49
CA TYR A 300 -2.65 1.85 -13.34
C TYR A 300 -1.28 1.35 -12.86
N LEU A 301 -0.95 1.52 -11.59
CA LEU A 301 0.33 1.12 -11.03
C LEU A 301 0.57 -0.40 -11.13
N SER A 302 -0.44 -1.20 -10.84
CA SER A 302 -0.39 -2.67 -10.95
C SER A 302 -0.08 -3.11 -12.37
N SER A 303 -0.88 -2.67 -13.34
CA SER A 303 -0.74 -3.08 -14.74
C SER A 303 0.58 -2.63 -15.37
N ARG A 304 1.10 -1.45 -14.99
CA ARG A 304 2.40 -0.97 -15.49
C ARG A 304 3.56 -1.71 -14.81
N THR A 305 3.43 -2.06 -13.53
CA THR A 305 4.43 -2.92 -12.85
C THR A 305 4.52 -4.29 -13.52
N LEU A 306 3.38 -4.92 -13.85
CA LEU A 306 3.38 -6.19 -14.58
C LEU A 306 3.99 -6.08 -15.98
N CYS A 307 3.70 -4.99 -16.69
CA CYS A 307 4.27 -4.72 -18.00
C CYS A 307 5.80 -4.54 -17.92
N SER A 308 6.30 -3.74 -16.97
CA SER A 308 7.74 -3.53 -16.76
C SER A 308 8.46 -4.81 -16.34
N LEU A 309 7.84 -5.65 -15.50
CA LEU A 309 8.38 -6.97 -15.15
C LEU A 309 8.49 -7.86 -16.38
N ALA A 310 7.49 -7.84 -17.26
CA ALA A 310 7.56 -8.57 -18.51
C ALA A 310 8.70 -8.03 -19.35
N GLU A 311 8.78 -6.71 -19.55
CA GLU A 311 9.81 -6.01 -20.32
C GLU A 311 11.22 -6.40 -19.89
N ALA A 312 11.47 -6.44 -18.57
CA ALA A 312 12.71 -6.91 -17.96
C ALA A 312 12.97 -8.43 -18.06
N GLY A 313 12.03 -9.22 -18.58
CA GLY A 313 12.15 -10.68 -18.75
C GLY A 313 11.80 -11.48 -17.50
N HIS A 314 11.15 -10.85 -16.51
CA HIS A 314 10.73 -11.47 -15.25
C HIS A 314 9.24 -11.88 -15.22
N ALA A 315 8.49 -11.57 -16.27
CA ALA A 315 7.11 -12.04 -16.47
C ALA A 315 6.87 -12.49 -17.93
N PRO A 316 5.83 -13.29 -18.20
CA PRO A 316 5.49 -13.76 -19.54
C PRO A 316 5.42 -12.63 -20.58
N THR A 317 5.96 -12.87 -21.77
CA THR A 317 6.07 -11.86 -22.85
C THR A 317 4.72 -11.33 -23.33
N VAL A 318 3.63 -12.08 -23.13
CA VAL A 318 2.26 -11.66 -23.45
C VAL A 318 1.88 -10.36 -22.74
N PHE A 319 2.41 -10.10 -21.54
CA PHE A 319 2.17 -8.87 -20.78
C PHE A 319 2.89 -7.63 -21.32
N LYS A 320 3.78 -7.78 -22.32
CA LYS A 320 4.33 -6.64 -23.09
C LYS A 320 3.38 -6.15 -24.18
N ALA A 321 2.31 -6.87 -24.48
CA ALA A 321 1.42 -6.54 -25.59
C ALA A 321 0.70 -5.20 -25.35
N ARG A 322 0.94 -4.24 -26.24
CA ARG A 322 0.35 -2.90 -26.21
C ARG A 322 -0.68 -2.74 -27.32
N ALA A 323 -1.76 -2.03 -27.03
CA ALA A 323 -2.72 -1.58 -28.03
C ALA A 323 -2.09 -0.52 -28.94
N THR A 324 -2.75 -0.18 -30.05
CA THR A 324 -2.27 0.82 -31.04
C THR A 324 -1.95 2.19 -30.43
N TRP A 325 -2.57 2.53 -29.30
CA TRP A 325 -2.38 3.80 -28.57
C TRP A 325 -1.35 3.70 -27.42
N GLY A 326 -0.53 2.64 -27.38
CA GLY A 326 0.57 2.44 -26.43
C GLY A 326 0.21 1.80 -25.08
N VAL A 327 -1.08 1.49 -24.86
CA VAL A 327 -1.62 1.01 -23.58
C VAL A 327 -1.46 -0.52 -23.43
N PRO A 328 -0.89 -1.04 -22.33
CA PRO A 328 -0.66 -2.48 -22.11
C PRO A 328 -1.96 -3.22 -21.70
N HIS A 329 -2.84 -3.47 -22.68
CA HIS A 329 -4.19 -3.99 -22.45
C HIS A 329 -4.23 -5.38 -21.79
N VAL A 330 -3.30 -6.28 -22.10
CA VAL A 330 -3.24 -7.61 -21.45
C VAL A 330 -2.91 -7.47 -19.96
N SER A 331 -1.93 -6.64 -19.63
CA SER A 331 -1.54 -6.40 -18.23
C SER A 331 -2.64 -5.70 -17.45
N ILE A 332 -3.38 -4.79 -18.11
CA ILE A 332 -4.57 -4.18 -17.51
C ILE A 332 -5.64 -5.23 -17.24
N ALA A 333 -5.95 -6.11 -18.19
CA ALA A 333 -6.95 -7.16 -18.00
C ALA A 333 -6.58 -8.12 -16.86
N ALA A 334 -5.30 -8.54 -16.79
CA ALA A 334 -4.81 -9.41 -15.73
C ALA A 334 -4.88 -8.76 -14.35
N SER A 335 -4.48 -7.49 -14.22
CA SER A 335 -4.62 -6.75 -12.96
C SER A 335 -6.08 -6.46 -12.62
N ALA A 336 -6.91 -6.12 -13.61
CA ALA A 336 -8.33 -5.80 -13.41
C ALA A 336 -9.14 -7.02 -12.96
N ALA A 337 -8.71 -8.24 -13.29
CA ALA A 337 -9.33 -9.48 -12.85
C ALA A 337 -9.42 -9.57 -11.31
N PHE A 338 -8.47 -9.00 -10.57
CA PHE A 338 -8.53 -8.95 -9.11
C PHE A 338 -9.69 -8.10 -8.58
N SER A 339 -10.20 -7.14 -9.36
CA SER A 339 -11.39 -6.37 -9.01
C SER A 339 -12.62 -7.26 -8.84
N SER A 340 -12.62 -8.47 -9.42
CA SER A 340 -13.68 -9.46 -9.20
C SER A 340 -13.85 -9.84 -7.73
N LEU A 341 -12.79 -9.74 -6.91
CA LEU A 341 -12.86 -10.00 -5.47
C LEU A 341 -13.77 -9.02 -4.73
N ALA A 342 -14.03 -7.82 -5.27
CA ALA A 342 -15.02 -6.90 -4.70
C ALA A 342 -16.46 -7.45 -4.79
N PHE A 343 -16.73 -8.40 -5.70
CA PHE A 343 -18.05 -9.05 -5.76
C PHE A 343 -18.29 -10.02 -4.59
N LEU A 344 -17.29 -10.33 -3.77
CA LEU A 344 -17.52 -11.03 -2.50
C LEU A 344 -18.50 -10.26 -1.61
N SER A 345 -18.53 -8.92 -1.70
CA SER A 345 -19.51 -8.08 -0.99
C SER A 345 -20.96 -8.26 -1.46
N ALA A 346 -21.20 -9.01 -2.53
CA ALA A 346 -22.55 -9.41 -2.93
C ALA A 346 -23.08 -10.59 -2.12
N GLY A 347 -22.19 -11.42 -1.55
CA GLY A 347 -22.55 -12.59 -0.73
C GLY A 347 -22.24 -12.41 0.75
N GLU A 348 -21.25 -11.59 1.09
CA GLU A 348 -20.79 -11.33 2.45
C GLU A 348 -20.90 -9.83 2.81
N PRO A 349 -20.98 -9.48 4.10
CA PRO A 349 -20.99 -8.08 4.51
C PRO A 349 -19.77 -7.31 3.99
N SER A 350 -19.98 -6.11 3.44
CA SER A 350 -18.90 -5.31 2.86
C SER A 350 -17.79 -4.98 3.88
N SER A 351 -18.15 -4.80 5.16
CA SER A 351 -17.21 -4.57 6.26
C SER A 351 -16.27 -5.76 6.50
N LEU A 352 -16.77 -6.98 6.30
CA LEU A 352 -15.99 -8.21 6.47
C LEU A 352 -15.01 -8.39 5.31
N VAL A 353 -15.49 -8.20 4.07
CA VAL A 353 -14.64 -8.23 2.87
C VAL A 353 -13.55 -7.16 2.94
N TYR A 354 -13.88 -5.96 3.45
CA TYR A 354 -12.91 -4.91 3.71
C TYR A 354 -11.78 -5.41 4.63
N ASN A 355 -12.10 -6.05 5.76
CA ASN A 355 -11.10 -6.54 6.71
C ASN A 355 -10.18 -7.59 6.07
N TRP A 356 -10.73 -8.54 5.33
CA TRP A 356 -9.94 -9.57 4.63
C TRP A 356 -8.91 -8.95 3.67
N LEU A 357 -9.34 -7.99 2.86
CA LEU A 357 -8.47 -7.28 1.92
C LEU A 357 -7.45 -6.40 2.65
N MET A 358 -7.89 -5.72 3.71
CA MET A 358 -7.04 -4.88 4.56
C MET A 358 -5.88 -5.68 5.15
N PHE A 359 -6.16 -6.83 5.79
CA PHE A 359 -5.11 -7.67 6.40
C PHE A 359 -4.10 -8.21 5.38
N PHE A 360 -4.56 -8.54 4.19
CA PHE A 360 -3.67 -8.96 3.11
C PHE A 360 -2.72 -7.82 2.69
N ILE A 361 -3.29 -6.63 2.47
CA ILE A 361 -2.55 -5.45 2.01
C ILE A 361 -1.55 -4.99 3.08
N THR A 362 -1.92 -5.00 4.36
CA THR A 362 -1.01 -4.63 5.46
C THR A 362 0.16 -5.59 5.57
N THR A 363 -0.12 -6.89 5.53
CA THR A 363 0.93 -7.92 5.55
C THR A 363 1.89 -7.77 4.37
N SER A 364 1.36 -7.54 3.17
CA SER A 364 2.16 -7.34 1.96
C SER A 364 3.02 -6.07 2.05
N GLY A 365 2.49 -4.99 2.62
CA GLY A 365 3.22 -3.75 2.84
C GLY A 365 4.36 -3.90 3.84
N TYR A 366 4.17 -4.62 4.95
CA TYR A 366 5.25 -4.92 5.90
C TYR A 366 6.39 -5.70 5.25
N ILE A 367 6.07 -6.70 4.43
CA ILE A 367 7.06 -7.47 3.66
C ILE A 367 7.82 -6.55 2.69
N SER A 368 7.10 -5.65 2.00
CA SER A 368 7.71 -4.67 1.08
C SER A 368 8.70 -3.76 1.81
N TRP A 369 8.28 -3.16 2.94
CA TRP A 369 9.12 -2.25 3.72
C TRP A 369 10.35 -2.94 4.31
N MET A 370 10.21 -4.16 4.85
CA MET A 370 11.34 -4.97 5.31
C MET A 370 12.32 -5.27 4.16
N SER A 371 11.80 -5.63 2.99
CA SER A 371 12.63 -5.95 1.84
C SER A 371 13.39 -4.72 1.34
N TRP A 372 12.76 -3.53 1.34
CA TRP A 372 13.45 -2.27 1.03
C TRP A 372 14.55 -1.91 2.03
N CYS A 373 14.33 -2.14 3.32
CA CYS A 373 15.38 -1.98 4.32
C CYS A 373 16.58 -2.90 4.03
N ILE A 374 16.33 -4.16 3.63
CA ILE A 374 17.39 -5.11 3.26
C ILE A 374 18.14 -4.62 2.02
N VAL A 375 17.41 -4.21 0.97
CA VAL A 375 18.00 -3.68 -0.28
C VAL A 375 18.87 -2.46 0.02
N TYR A 376 18.42 -1.55 0.89
CA TYR A 376 19.21 -0.38 1.29
C TYR A 376 20.53 -0.78 2.00
N LEU A 377 20.48 -1.75 2.91
CA LEU A 377 21.68 -2.23 3.60
C LEU A 377 22.67 -2.90 2.63
N LEU A 378 22.17 -3.64 1.65
CA LEU A 378 22.99 -4.23 0.58
C LEU A 378 23.60 -3.14 -0.30
N PHE A 379 22.80 -2.18 -0.75
CA PHE A 379 23.24 -1.01 -1.50
C PHE A 379 24.37 -0.26 -0.79
N ARG A 380 24.25 -0.01 0.52
CA ARG A 380 25.27 0.67 1.31
C ARG A 380 26.56 -0.15 1.44
N ARG A 381 26.46 -1.48 1.51
CA ARG A 381 27.62 -2.38 1.53
C ARG A 381 28.34 -2.41 0.18
N THR A 382 27.60 -2.51 -0.93
CA THR A 382 28.15 -2.59 -2.29
C THR A 382 28.81 -1.27 -2.70
N THR A 383 28.14 -0.13 -2.48
CA THR A 383 28.69 1.20 -2.81
C THR A 383 29.95 1.52 -2.01
N LYS A 384 29.96 1.19 -0.71
CA LYS A 384 31.15 1.34 0.14
C LYS A 384 32.31 0.46 -0.34
N ALA A 385 32.05 -0.79 -0.73
CA ALA A 385 33.07 -1.70 -1.25
C ALA A 385 33.65 -1.24 -2.59
N GLN A 386 32.85 -0.57 -3.42
CA GLN A 386 33.26 0.00 -4.70
C GLN A 386 33.95 1.38 -4.58
N GLY A 387 34.08 1.92 -3.36
CA GLY A 387 34.68 3.24 -3.13
C GLY A 387 33.82 4.41 -3.57
N PHE A 388 32.53 4.20 -3.86
CA PHE A 388 31.61 5.28 -4.20
C PHE A 388 31.23 6.10 -2.97
N THR A 389 31.46 7.41 -3.03
CA THR A 389 30.88 8.36 -2.08
C THR A 389 29.50 8.77 -2.59
N SER A 390 28.44 8.46 -1.83
CA SER A 390 27.11 8.93 -2.20
C SER A 390 27.05 10.45 -2.07
N VAL A 391 26.81 11.14 -3.19
CA VAL A 391 26.69 12.60 -3.25
C VAL A 391 25.46 13.08 -2.47
N HIS A 392 24.43 12.24 -2.36
CA HIS A 392 23.18 12.55 -1.66
C HIS A 392 22.96 11.53 -0.55
N GLN A 393 23.16 11.95 0.70
CA GLN A 393 22.92 11.14 1.89
C GLN A 393 21.95 11.86 2.82
N SER A 394 21.00 11.10 3.36
CA SER A 394 20.14 11.54 4.44
C SER A 394 20.88 11.39 5.76
N TRP A 395 20.81 12.43 6.58
CA TRP A 395 21.37 12.46 7.93
C TRP A 395 20.83 11.36 8.86
N ILE A 396 19.63 10.82 8.58
CA ILE A 396 19.00 9.79 9.40
C ILE A 396 19.51 8.38 9.08
N GLN A 397 20.14 8.19 7.92
CA GLN A 397 20.59 6.87 7.49
C GLN A 397 22.00 6.56 8.02
N PRO A 398 22.28 5.30 8.42
CA PRO A 398 21.46 4.09 8.30
C PRO A 398 20.51 3.84 9.49
N TYR A 399 20.51 4.68 10.52
CA TYR A 399 19.74 4.45 11.74
C TYR A 399 18.23 4.38 11.48
N GLY A 400 17.72 5.20 10.56
CA GLY A 400 16.34 5.14 10.09
C GLY A 400 15.96 3.78 9.50
N THR A 401 16.88 3.11 8.79
CA THR A 401 16.66 1.76 8.26
C THR A 401 16.57 0.71 9.37
N TYR A 402 17.44 0.77 10.39
CA TYR A 402 17.36 -0.15 11.53
C TYR A 402 16.07 0.04 12.33
N PHE A 403 15.68 1.29 12.57
CA PHE A 403 14.38 1.62 13.15
C PHE A 403 13.24 1.04 12.31
N GLY A 404 13.30 1.20 10.98
CA GLY A 404 12.35 0.63 10.04
C GLY A 404 12.20 -0.88 10.16
N ILE A 405 13.31 -1.63 10.24
CA ILE A 405 13.31 -3.09 10.40
C ILE A 405 12.61 -3.49 11.70
N VAL A 406 13.02 -2.90 12.83
CA VAL A 406 12.47 -3.25 14.15
C VAL A 406 10.97 -2.96 14.21
N VAL A 407 10.55 -1.78 13.75
CA VAL A 407 9.14 -1.38 13.79
C VAL A 407 8.29 -2.21 12.84
N CYS A 408 8.74 -2.48 11.60
CA CYS A 408 8.00 -3.35 10.68
C CYS A 408 7.85 -4.77 11.23
N LEU A 409 8.89 -5.30 11.88
CA LEU A 409 8.83 -6.60 12.55
C LEU A 409 7.78 -6.60 13.67
N LEU A 410 7.82 -5.59 14.55
CA LEU A 410 6.86 -5.46 15.66
C LEU A 410 5.42 -5.28 15.16
N LEU A 411 5.19 -4.46 14.14
CA LEU A 411 3.87 -4.27 13.54
C LEU A 411 3.36 -5.54 12.84
N SER A 412 4.24 -6.29 12.17
CA SER A 412 3.88 -7.58 11.56
C SER A 412 3.48 -8.62 12.61
N LEU A 413 4.21 -8.66 13.74
CA LEU A 413 3.92 -9.53 14.86
C LEU A 413 2.61 -9.11 15.53
N ALA A 414 2.42 -7.82 15.79
CA ALA A 414 1.18 -7.28 16.33
C ALA A 414 -0.01 -7.62 15.43
N ASN A 415 0.09 -7.40 14.11
CA ASN A 415 -0.95 -7.78 13.16
C ASN A 415 -1.29 -9.27 13.24
N THR A 416 -0.27 -10.15 13.29
CA THR A 416 -0.47 -11.60 13.43
C THR A 416 -1.13 -11.97 14.76
N LEU A 417 -0.73 -11.33 15.86
CA LEU A 417 -1.33 -11.55 17.18
C LEU A 417 -2.78 -11.05 17.22
N THR A 418 -3.11 -9.95 16.53
CA THR A 418 -4.50 -9.46 16.48
C THR A 418 -5.42 -10.40 15.70
N ILE A 419 -4.86 -11.14 14.74
CA ILE A 419 -5.57 -12.20 14.01
C ILE A 419 -5.69 -13.48 14.85
N ALA A 420 -4.68 -13.78 15.68
CA ALA A 420 -4.62 -15.01 16.48
C ALA A 420 -5.29 -14.90 17.86
N ALA A 421 -5.44 -13.69 18.41
CA ALA A 421 -6.06 -13.47 19.69
C ALA A 421 -7.58 -13.74 19.61
N PRO A 422 -8.18 -14.35 20.63
CA PRO A 422 -9.62 -14.61 20.68
C PRO A 422 -10.38 -13.30 20.93
N CYS A 423 -10.52 -12.48 19.89
CA CYS A 423 -11.59 -11.49 19.81
C CYS A 423 -12.89 -12.23 19.42
N PRO A 424 -14.09 -11.69 19.70
CA PRO A 424 -15.37 -12.30 19.33
C PRO A 424 -15.65 -12.26 17.80
N LEU A 425 -14.60 -12.22 16.98
CA LEU A 425 -14.68 -12.37 15.54
C LEU A 425 -14.43 -13.85 15.19
N PRO A 426 -15.28 -14.48 14.38
CA PRO A 426 -15.20 -15.91 14.07
C PRO A 426 -13.83 -16.29 13.49
N THR A 427 -13.30 -17.42 13.92
CA THR A 427 -11.98 -18.01 13.60
C THR A 427 -11.69 -18.23 12.11
N THR A 428 -12.68 -17.99 11.24
CA THR A 428 -12.60 -18.06 9.77
C THR A 428 -11.94 -16.83 9.13
N GLU A 429 -11.68 -15.76 9.89
CA GLU A 429 -11.18 -14.46 9.39
C GLU A 429 -9.65 -14.37 9.24
N SER A 430 -8.90 -15.41 9.63
CA SER A 430 -7.42 -15.39 9.67
C SER A 430 -6.73 -15.79 8.36
N ILE A 431 -7.45 -16.47 7.46
CA ILE A 431 -6.91 -17.06 6.22
C ILE A 431 -6.32 -16.00 5.26
N PRO A 432 -6.95 -14.83 5.03
CA PRO A 432 -6.44 -13.83 4.08
C PRO A 432 -5.08 -13.24 4.48
N ALA A 433 -4.81 -13.10 5.78
CA ALA A 433 -3.55 -12.53 6.27
C ALA A 433 -2.34 -13.45 6.00
N TYR A 434 -2.52 -14.75 6.22
CA TYR A 434 -1.46 -15.74 5.95
C TYR A 434 -1.22 -15.96 4.46
N MET A 435 -2.22 -15.71 3.61
CA MET A 435 -2.11 -15.87 2.17
C MET A 435 -1.07 -14.93 1.54
N GLY A 436 -0.98 -13.67 1.97
CA GLY A 436 0.00 -12.72 1.44
C GLY A 436 1.45 -13.16 1.69
N LEU A 437 1.73 -13.58 2.94
CA LEU A 437 3.04 -14.13 3.30
C LEU A 437 3.34 -15.43 2.54
N ALA A 438 2.36 -16.33 2.46
CA ALA A 438 2.51 -17.61 1.75
C ALA A 438 2.85 -17.39 0.27
N VAL A 439 2.13 -16.50 -0.41
CA VAL A 439 2.39 -16.17 -1.84
C VAL A 439 3.80 -15.61 -2.02
N PHE A 440 4.24 -14.69 -1.15
CA PHE A 440 5.61 -14.17 -1.22
C PHE A 440 6.66 -15.27 -1.05
N VAL A 441 6.52 -16.11 -0.02
CA VAL A 441 7.46 -17.22 0.26
C VAL A 441 7.47 -18.23 -0.89
N LEU A 442 6.30 -18.55 -1.45
CA LEU A 442 6.18 -19.46 -2.60
C LEU A 442 6.87 -18.89 -3.84
N LEU A 443 6.68 -17.60 -4.14
CA LEU A 443 7.33 -16.96 -5.29
C LEU A 443 8.85 -16.88 -5.11
N TYR A 444 9.32 -16.50 -3.92
CA TYR A 444 10.74 -16.45 -3.58
C TYR A 444 11.38 -17.85 -3.70
N SER A 445 10.78 -18.84 -3.04
CA SER A 445 11.31 -20.21 -3.00
C SER A 445 11.20 -20.89 -4.36
N GLY A 446 10.10 -20.69 -5.08
CA GLY A 446 9.91 -21.23 -6.43
C GLY A 446 10.93 -20.68 -7.43
N HIS A 447 11.20 -19.37 -7.40
CA HIS A 447 12.23 -18.77 -8.25
C HIS A 447 13.65 -19.24 -7.86
N PHE A 448 13.92 -19.40 -6.57
CA PHE A 448 15.18 -19.97 -6.07
C PHE A 448 15.39 -21.42 -6.52
N LEU A 449 14.37 -22.27 -6.40
CA LEU A 449 14.40 -23.66 -6.85
C LEU A 449 14.57 -23.77 -8.37
N ASN A 450 13.86 -22.94 -9.15
CA ASN A 450 14.02 -22.96 -10.60
C ASN A 450 15.45 -22.58 -11.02
N ALA A 451 16.00 -21.51 -10.44
CA ALA A 451 17.36 -21.06 -10.77
C ALA A 451 18.44 -22.08 -10.36
N THR A 452 18.27 -22.75 -9.22
CA THR A 452 19.20 -23.82 -8.79
C THR A 452 19.10 -25.03 -9.73
N VAL A 453 17.89 -25.41 -10.15
CA VAL A 453 17.69 -26.49 -11.13
C VAL A 453 18.27 -26.13 -12.50
N THR A 454 18.08 -24.91 -13.01
CA THR A 454 18.66 -24.49 -14.30
C THR A 454 20.18 -24.48 -14.24
N THR A 455 20.76 -23.91 -13.17
CA THR A 455 22.22 -23.90 -12.97
C THR A 455 22.78 -25.31 -12.91
N TRP A 456 22.08 -26.23 -12.24
CA TRP A 456 22.48 -27.63 -12.17
C TRP A 456 22.34 -28.35 -13.52
N ARG A 457 21.28 -28.08 -14.30
CA ARG A 457 21.10 -28.60 -15.67
C ARG A 457 22.19 -28.10 -16.62
N ASP A 458 22.55 -26.82 -16.52
CA ASP A 458 23.62 -26.23 -17.33
C ASP A 458 25.00 -26.75 -16.95
N PHE A 459 25.26 -26.94 -15.65
CA PHE A 459 26.47 -27.61 -15.18
C PHE A 459 26.55 -29.05 -15.72
N ARG A 460 25.46 -29.82 -15.67
CA ARG A 460 25.41 -31.19 -16.20
C ARG A 460 25.56 -31.23 -17.73
N ARG A 461 25.00 -30.26 -18.46
CA ARG A 461 25.19 -30.12 -19.91
C ARG A 461 26.65 -29.81 -20.26
N LYS A 462 27.30 -28.89 -19.53
CA LYS A 462 28.72 -28.57 -19.72
C LYS A 462 29.61 -29.75 -19.37
N GLY A 463 29.33 -30.46 -18.28
CA GLY A 463 30.05 -31.69 -17.90
C GLY A 463 29.95 -32.78 -18.98
N ASN A 464 28.73 -33.04 -19.47
CA ASN A 464 28.52 -34.01 -20.54
C ASN A 464 29.19 -33.59 -21.86
N ALA A 465 29.24 -32.30 -22.19
CA ALA A 465 29.93 -31.81 -23.39
C ALA A 465 31.44 -32.04 -23.32
N VAL A 466 32.06 -31.78 -22.16
CA VAL A 466 33.49 -32.04 -21.91
C VAL A 466 33.82 -33.54 -21.95
N ASP A 467 32.92 -34.39 -21.44
CA ASP A 467 33.11 -35.84 -21.49
C ASP A 467 32.94 -36.42 -22.90
N ILE A 468 32.06 -35.83 -23.72
CA ILE A 468 31.94 -36.17 -25.15
C ILE A 468 33.20 -35.77 -25.90
N GLU A 469 33.71 -34.55 -25.68
CA GLU A 469 34.91 -34.01 -26.33
C GLU A 469 36.15 -34.87 -26.02
N LYS A 470 36.34 -35.26 -24.74
CA LYS A 470 37.38 -36.20 -24.31
C LYS A 470 37.25 -37.59 -24.93
N ARG A 471 36.02 -38.08 -25.15
CA ARG A 471 35.79 -39.37 -25.82
C ARG A 471 36.16 -39.29 -27.29
N THR A 472 35.77 -38.23 -28.00
CA THR A 472 36.16 -37.99 -29.40
C THR A 472 37.68 -37.92 -29.56
N ASP A 473 38.38 -37.16 -28.71
CA ASP A 473 39.85 -37.07 -28.70
C ASP A 473 40.52 -38.43 -28.43
N ALA A 474 39.95 -39.25 -27.55
CA ALA A 474 40.47 -40.58 -27.25
C ALA A 474 40.29 -41.54 -28.45
N THR A 475 39.16 -41.47 -29.16
CA THR A 475 38.94 -42.24 -30.40
C THR A 475 39.89 -41.79 -31.52
N GLU A 476 40.10 -40.49 -31.72
CA GLU A 476 41.04 -39.98 -32.73
C GLU A 476 42.49 -40.39 -32.43
N ARG A 477 42.91 -40.36 -31.15
CA ARG A 477 44.24 -40.83 -30.74
C ARG A 477 44.41 -42.35 -30.87
N SER A 478 43.32 -43.12 -30.81
CA SER A 478 43.36 -44.58 -31.04
C SER A 478 43.29 -44.97 -32.52
N GLY A 479 42.92 -44.03 -33.40
CA GLY A 479 42.71 -44.25 -34.85
C GLY A 479 43.95 -44.04 -35.73
N THR A 480 45.09 -43.66 -35.17
CA THR A 480 46.34 -43.47 -35.94
C THR A 480 47.41 -44.48 -35.53
N ARG A 481 47.36 -45.69 -36.08
CA ARG A 481 48.54 -46.44 -36.56
C ARG A 481 48.13 -47.35 -37.73
N PRO A 482 48.87 -47.32 -38.86
CA PRO A 482 48.66 -48.22 -39.99
C PRO A 482 48.97 -49.68 -39.67
#